data_AF-A0A3M0K1C7-F1
#
_entry.id   AF-A0A3M0K1C7-F1
#
_cell.length_a   1.000
_cell.length_b   1.000
_cell.length_c   1.000
_cell.angle_alpha   90.00
_cell.angle_beta   90.00
_cell.angle_gamma   90.00
#
_symmetry.space_group_name_H-M   'P 1'
#
loop_
_entity.id
_entity.type
_entity.pdbx_description
1 polymer ?
#
loop_
_entity_poly.entity_id
_entity_poly.type
_entity_poly.pdbx_seq_one_letter_code
_entity_poly.pdbx_strand_id
1 'polypeptide(L)'
;MLTSRTFVKRTRAGAVVKVVREHYLRDDIACGAAACRLCPPAAPAPGAANGSAPGLEARPSGPASSLCPGPHFLLPDTNLLLHQIDILEDPVIKNVIVLQTVLQEVRNRSAPVYKRIRDMIQNPEKHFYSFTNEHHRETYIEQKRGETSNDRNDRAIRVAVKWYNEHLKKTEDEEKIQVIFLTNDRTNKEKALEEGITAYTCEEYIKSLTANPELVDRLACVSDEGKEIEGGKIIFPEHIPLSKLQQGIKTGIYLQGTYRANRENYLEATVWVHGDAEENKEIIVQGLKNLNRAIHEDVVAVELLAKDEWVAPSSVVLQDDGQNEEDIENEEEKENIV
;
A
#
# COMPACT_ATOMS: atom_id res chain seq x y z
N MET A 1 -21.45 10.69 19.55
CA MET A 1 -20.57 11.58 20.36
C MET A 1 -19.75 12.42 19.40
N LEU A 2 -19.59 13.72 19.66
CA LEU A 2 -18.83 14.64 18.79
C LEU A 2 -17.43 14.85 19.38
N THR A 3 -16.40 14.65 18.56
CA THR A 3 -15.01 15.03 18.86
C THR A 3 -14.49 15.96 17.77
N SER A 4 -13.39 16.68 18.01
CA SER A 4 -12.78 17.56 17.02
C SER A 4 -11.39 17.06 16.67
N ARG A 5 -11.13 16.76 15.40
CA ARG A 5 -9.81 16.39 14.91
C ARG A 5 -9.09 17.63 14.38
N THR A 6 -7.95 17.96 14.97
CA THR A 6 -7.12 19.08 14.53
C THR A 6 -5.82 18.59 13.91
N PHE A 7 -5.46 19.08 12.73
CA PHE A 7 -4.18 18.77 12.09
C PHE A 7 -3.65 20.00 11.34
N VAL A 8 -2.36 19.99 11.01
CA VAL A 8 -1.70 21.06 10.26
C VAL A 8 -1.41 20.56 8.85
N LYS A 9 -1.72 21.36 7.84
CA LYS A 9 -1.38 21.06 6.43
C LYS A 9 -0.61 22.22 5.80
N ARG A 10 0.30 21.89 4.88
CA ARG A 10 0.97 22.87 4.03
C ARG A 10 0.16 23.04 2.74
N THR A 11 -0.09 24.28 2.33
CA THR A 11 -0.81 24.58 1.08
C THR A 11 0.14 24.49 -0.11
N ARG A 12 -0.40 24.40 -1.33
CA ARG A 12 0.38 24.46 -2.58
C ARG A 12 1.26 25.73 -2.67
N ALA A 13 0.80 26.85 -2.09
CA ALA A 13 1.55 28.10 -1.99
C ALA A 13 2.60 28.13 -0.85
N GLY A 14 2.80 27.01 -0.14
CA GLY A 14 3.79 26.86 0.91
C GLY A 14 3.37 27.35 2.30
N ALA A 15 2.17 27.92 2.45
CA ALA A 15 1.65 28.39 3.74
C ALA A 15 1.24 27.23 4.66
N VAL A 16 1.38 27.41 5.96
CA VAL A 16 1.02 26.39 6.97
C VAL A 16 -0.33 26.76 7.60
N VAL A 17 -1.32 25.88 7.48
CA VAL A 17 -2.70 26.12 7.93
C VAL A 17 -3.12 25.05 8.93
N LYS A 18 -3.75 25.45 10.04
CA LYS A 18 -4.41 24.56 10.99
C LYS A 18 -5.82 24.28 10.51
N VAL A 19 -6.14 23.00 10.33
CA VAL A 19 -7.47 22.51 9.96
C VAL A 19 -8.12 21.88 11.19
N VAL A 20 -9.35 22.26 11.46
CA VAL A 20 -10.20 21.66 12.50
C VAL A 20 -11.39 21.03 11.79
N ARG A 21 -11.58 19.73 11.96
CA ARG A 21 -12.73 18.99 11.44
C ARG A 21 -13.52 18.38 12.60
N GLU A 22 -14.83 18.40 12.46
CA GLU A 22 -15.72 17.63 13.32
C GLU A 22 -15.53 16.14 13.04
N HIS A 23 -15.60 15.32 14.08
CA HIS A 23 -15.49 13.89 13.99
C HIS A 23 -16.58 13.23 14.82
N TYR A 24 -17.49 12.55 14.13
CA TYR A 24 -18.65 11.93 14.74
C TYR A 24 -18.35 10.47 15.07
N LEU A 25 -18.49 10.13 16.35
CA LEU A 25 -18.43 8.77 16.86
C LEU A 25 -19.82 8.20 17.03
N ARG A 26 -20.04 7.06 16.39
CA ARG A 26 -21.28 6.33 16.21
C ARG A 26 -21.22 5.00 16.95
N ASP A 27 -22.38 4.51 17.35
CA ASP A 27 -22.60 3.19 17.97
C ASP A 27 -23.51 2.28 17.13
N ASP A 28 -23.97 2.76 15.98
CA ASP A 28 -24.81 2.04 15.03
C ASP A 28 -24.01 1.44 13.85
N ILE A 29 -22.68 1.36 13.97
CA ILE A 29 -21.82 0.69 12.98
C ILE A 29 -21.84 -0.81 13.26
N ALA A 30 -22.34 -1.59 12.30
CA ALA A 30 -22.40 -3.04 12.40
C ALA A 30 -21.01 -3.69 12.28
N CYS A 31 -20.84 -4.87 12.87
CA CYS A 31 -19.59 -5.63 12.76
C CYS A 31 -19.47 -6.42 11.44
N GLY A 32 -20.57 -6.53 10.67
CA GLY A 32 -20.63 -7.25 9.40
C GLY A 32 -20.82 -8.77 9.53
N ALA A 33 -20.72 -9.34 10.73
CA ALA A 33 -20.92 -10.77 10.94
C ALA A 33 -22.41 -11.14 10.91
N ALA A 34 -22.80 -12.04 10.00
CA ALA A 34 -24.19 -12.49 9.89
C ALA A 34 -24.70 -13.22 11.15
N ALA A 35 -23.80 -13.81 11.94
CA ALA A 35 -24.11 -14.43 13.23
C ALA A 35 -24.43 -13.43 14.36
N CYS A 36 -24.00 -12.17 14.23
CA CYS A 36 -24.12 -11.20 15.31
C CYS A 36 -25.56 -10.72 15.49
N ARG A 37 -26.07 -10.84 16.72
CA ARG A 37 -27.41 -10.34 17.14
C ARG A 37 -27.35 -9.03 17.94
N LEU A 38 -26.15 -8.56 18.27
CA LEU A 38 -25.93 -7.34 19.06
C LEU A 38 -25.88 -6.08 18.21
N CYS A 39 -25.46 -6.21 16.95
CA CYS A 39 -25.40 -5.10 16.02
C CYS A 39 -26.77 -4.78 15.41
N PRO A 40 -26.98 -3.52 14.98
CA PRO A 40 -28.13 -3.18 14.17
C PRO A 40 -28.20 -4.07 12.92
N PRO A 41 -29.40 -4.44 12.45
CA PRO A 41 -29.54 -5.19 11.21
C PRO A 41 -28.84 -4.43 10.08
N ALA A 42 -28.04 -5.15 9.29
CA ALA A 42 -27.25 -4.54 8.23
C ALA A 42 -28.17 -3.76 7.28
N ALA A 43 -27.88 -2.47 7.09
CA ALA A 43 -28.58 -1.68 6.09
C ALA A 43 -28.32 -2.31 4.71
N PRO A 44 -29.35 -2.51 3.87
CA PRO A 44 -29.13 -2.99 2.51
C PRO A 44 -28.23 -1.99 1.77
N ALA A 45 -27.19 -2.50 1.10
CA ALA A 45 -26.31 -1.65 0.33
C ALA A 45 -27.10 -0.94 -0.79
N PRO A 46 -26.86 0.37 -1.04
CA PRO A 46 -27.51 1.07 -2.13
C PRO A 46 -27.12 0.41 -3.47
N GLY A 47 -28.08 -0.23 -4.14
CA GLY A 47 -27.87 -0.89 -5.43
C GLY A 47 -27.79 -2.43 -5.41
N ALA A 48 -27.96 -3.09 -4.27
CA ALA A 48 -28.01 -4.55 -4.21
C ALA A 48 -29.33 -5.08 -4.83
N ALA A 49 -29.23 -5.67 -6.02
CA ALA A 49 -30.37 -6.21 -6.79
C ALA A 49 -31.06 -7.42 -6.13
N ASN A 50 -30.44 -8.03 -5.12
CA ASN A 50 -31.00 -9.07 -4.27
C ASN A 50 -30.58 -8.74 -2.85
N GLY A 51 -31.51 -8.72 -1.90
CA GLY A 51 -31.30 -8.24 -0.53
C GLY A 51 -30.36 -9.07 0.36
N SER A 52 -29.25 -9.59 -0.16
CA SER A 52 -28.12 -10.02 0.68
C SER A 52 -27.33 -8.78 1.11
N ALA A 53 -27.31 -8.52 2.41
CA ALA A 53 -26.41 -7.51 2.94
C ALA A 53 -24.97 -7.99 2.71
N PRO A 54 -24.07 -7.17 2.13
CA PRO A 54 -22.66 -7.51 2.07
C PRO A 54 -22.13 -7.67 3.50
N GLY A 55 -21.54 -8.81 3.78
CA GLY A 55 -21.15 -9.17 5.13
C GLY A 55 -20.36 -10.47 5.19
N LEU A 56 -19.78 -10.69 6.36
CA LEU A 56 -19.06 -11.90 6.70
C LEU A 56 -20.05 -13.05 6.91
N GLU A 57 -19.65 -14.26 6.55
CA GLU A 57 -20.46 -15.45 6.75
C GLU A 57 -20.72 -15.70 8.24
N ALA A 58 -21.88 -16.30 8.55
CA ALA A 58 -22.24 -16.66 9.93
C ALA A 58 -21.34 -17.76 10.49
N ARG A 59 -20.83 -18.63 9.62
CA ARG A 59 -19.87 -19.68 9.96
C ARG A 59 -18.78 -19.67 8.89
N PRO A 60 -17.67 -18.96 9.11
CA PRO A 60 -16.57 -18.97 8.15
C PRO A 60 -15.99 -20.38 8.10
N SER A 61 -16.33 -21.14 7.05
CA SER A 61 -15.60 -22.34 6.66
C SER A 61 -14.28 -21.90 6.03
N GLY A 62 -13.37 -21.41 6.86
CA GLY A 62 -12.00 -21.12 6.45
C GLY A 62 -11.32 -22.40 5.94
N PRO A 63 -10.28 -22.27 5.10
CA PRO A 63 -9.49 -23.43 4.69
C PRO A 63 -8.93 -24.12 5.94
N ALA A 64 -8.84 -25.45 5.92
CA ALA A 64 -8.30 -26.21 7.05
C ALA A 64 -6.86 -25.77 7.37
N SER A 65 -6.73 -24.89 8.37
CA SER A 65 -5.46 -24.38 8.87
C SER A 65 -5.03 -25.20 10.08
N SER A 66 -3.78 -25.62 10.10
CA SER A 66 -3.17 -26.28 11.26
C SER A 66 -2.98 -25.33 12.44
N LEU A 67 -2.79 -24.03 12.19
CA LEU A 67 -2.62 -23.00 13.23
C LEU A 67 -3.95 -22.57 13.85
N CYS A 68 -5.01 -22.52 13.03
CA CYS A 68 -6.33 -22.07 13.44
C CYS A 68 -7.41 -23.04 12.93
N PRO A 69 -7.64 -24.16 13.64
CA PRO A 69 -8.59 -25.19 13.21
C PRO A 69 -10.07 -24.78 13.39
N GLY A 70 -10.33 -23.72 14.17
CA GLY A 70 -11.68 -23.20 14.39
C GLY A 70 -12.10 -22.15 13.35
N PRO A 71 -13.40 -21.82 13.28
CA PRO A 71 -13.91 -20.77 12.40
C PRO A 71 -13.29 -19.42 12.76
N HIS A 72 -12.76 -18.71 11.77
CA HIS A 72 -12.08 -17.44 12.00
C HIS A 72 -12.29 -16.43 10.86
N PHE A 73 -12.20 -15.16 11.21
CA PHE A 73 -12.08 -14.04 10.28
C PHE A 73 -10.66 -13.54 10.22
N LEU A 74 -10.26 -13.02 9.06
CA LEU A 74 -8.93 -12.43 8.87
C LEU A 74 -9.02 -10.92 8.90
N LEU A 75 -8.09 -10.29 9.61
CA LEU A 75 -7.95 -8.85 9.63
C LEU A 75 -6.49 -8.50 9.27
N PRO A 76 -6.21 -8.13 8.01
CA PRO A 76 -4.88 -7.76 7.57
C PRO A 76 -4.50 -6.32 7.95
N ASP A 77 -3.21 -6.08 8.11
CA ASP A 77 -2.63 -4.74 8.19
C ASP A 77 -2.48 -4.07 6.80
N THR A 78 -2.01 -2.82 6.79
CA THR A 78 -1.77 -2.05 5.56
C THR A 78 -0.73 -2.70 4.66
N ASN A 79 0.40 -3.15 5.23
CA ASN A 79 1.51 -3.69 4.45
C ASN A 79 1.14 -4.99 3.74
N LEU A 80 0.34 -5.85 4.37
CA LEU A 80 -0.17 -7.08 3.76
C LEU A 80 -1.06 -6.75 2.56
N LEU A 81 -1.96 -5.76 2.69
CA LEU A 81 -2.78 -5.33 1.55
C LEU A 81 -1.95 -4.73 0.40
N LEU A 82 -0.86 -4.03 0.69
CA LEU A 82 0.00 -3.43 -0.34
C LEU A 82 0.86 -4.45 -1.08
N HIS A 83 1.38 -5.44 -0.36
CA HIS A 83 2.41 -6.33 -0.89
C HIS A 83 1.91 -7.74 -1.20
N GLN A 84 0.76 -8.15 -0.67
CA GLN A 84 0.23 -9.52 -0.79
C GLN A 84 -1.21 -9.54 -1.29
N ILE A 85 -1.63 -8.52 -2.07
CA ILE A 85 -3.00 -8.43 -2.60
C ILE A 85 -3.38 -9.63 -3.47
N ASP A 86 -2.44 -10.18 -4.23
CA ASP A 86 -2.68 -11.32 -5.14
C ASP A 86 -3.11 -12.58 -4.37
N ILE A 87 -2.67 -12.72 -3.12
CA ILE A 87 -3.10 -13.82 -2.24
C ILE A 87 -4.52 -13.61 -1.75
N LEU A 88 -4.87 -12.38 -1.38
CA LEU A 88 -6.21 -12.03 -0.92
C LEU A 88 -7.24 -12.14 -2.03
N GLU A 89 -6.82 -11.96 -3.28
CA GLU A 89 -7.63 -12.19 -4.48
C GLU A 89 -7.85 -13.67 -4.79
N ASP A 90 -7.09 -14.60 -4.20
CA ASP A 90 -7.32 -16.02 -4.41
C ASP A 90 -8.65 -16.50 -3.79
N PRO A 91 -9.52 -17.23 -4.51
CA PRO A 91 -10.85 -17.64 -4.03
C PRO A 91 -10.83 -18.47 -2.75
N VAL A 92 -9.70 -19.05 -2.37
CA VAL A 92 -9.52 -19.78 -1.10
C VAL A 92 -9.65 -18.84 0.10
N ILE A 93 -9.21 -17.58 -0.03
CA ILE A 93 -9.28 -16.60 1.04
C ILE A 93 -10.65 -15.90 1.00
N LYS A 94 -11.40 -16.05 2.09
CA LYS A 94 -12.73 -15.47 2.31
C LYS A 94 -12.85 -14.91 3.72
N ASN A 95 -13.90 -14.13 3.96
CA ASN A 95 -14.25 -13.59 5.28
C ASN A 95 -13.15 -12.69 5.88
N VAL A 96 -12.78 -11.67 5.11
CA VAL A 96 -11.74 -10.70 5.47
C VAL A 96 -12.39 -9.40 5.93
N ILE A 97 -11.98 -8.91 7.10
CA ILE A 97 -12.36 -7.61 7.65
C ILE A 97 -11.29 -6.61 7.25
N VAL A 98 -11.68 -5.57 6.51
CA VAL A 98 -10.81 -4.47 6.13
C VAL A 98 -11.20 -3.23 6.92
N LEU A 99 -10.27 -2.67 7.68
CA LEU A 99 -10.52 -1.47 8.48
C LEU A 99 -10.46 -0.19 7.61
N GLN A 100 -11.26 0.81 7.96
CA GLN A 100 -11.24 2.12 7.31
C GLN A 100 -9.86 2.79 7.39
N THR A 101 -9.15 2.66 8.53
CA THR A 101 -7.77 3.17 8.66
C THR A 101 -6.84 2.58 7.62
N VAL A 102 -6.96 1.26 7.41
CA VAL A 102 -6.13 0.50 6.47
C VAL A 102 -6.49 0.89 5.04
N LEU A 103 -7.80 0.96 4.70
CA LEU A 103 -8.26 1.41 3.38
C LEU A 103 -7.75 2.80 3.02
N GLN A 104 -7.79 3.74 3.97
CA GLN A 104 -7.33 5.11 3.73
C GLN A 104 -5.83 5.17 3.51
N GLU A 105 -5.05 4.38 4.25
CA GLU A 105 -3.60 4.33 4.07
C GLU A 105 -3.21 3.68 2.74
N VAL A 106 -3.89 2.60 2.34
CA VAL A 106 -3.69 1.99 1.03
C VAL A 106 -4.03 2.97 -0.09
N ARG A 107 -5.16 3.69 0.00
CA ARG A 107 -5.55 4.71 -0.97
C ARG A 107 -4.46 5.77 -1.17
N ASN A 108 -3.86 6.25 -0.07
CA ASN A 108 -2.83 7.27 -0.11
C ASN A 108 -1.48 6.75 -0.67
N ARG A 109 -1.24 5.43 -0.61
CA ARG A 109 0.02 4.82 -1.08
C ARG A 109 -0.08 4.22 -2.48
N SER A 110 -1.22 3.65 -2.84
CA SER A 110 -1.45 2.99 -4.13
C SER A 110 -2.94 2.95 -4.49
N ALA A 111 -3.36 3.86 -5.37
CA ALA A 111 -4.71 3.88 -5.92
C ALA A 111 -5.09 2.57 -6.66
N PRO A 112 -4.21 1.91 -7.43
CA PRO A 112 -4.52 0.63 -8.06
C PRO A 112 -4.88 -0.47 -7.05
N VAL A 113 -4.11 -0.58 -5.96
CA VAL A 113 -4.36 -1.57 -4.90
C VAL A 113 -5.68 -1.24 -4.19
N TYR A 114 -5.95 0.03 -3.91
CA TYR A 114 -7.22 0.46 -3.33
C TYR A 114 -8.42 0.06 -4.20
N LYS A 115 -8.33 0.27 -5.53
CA LYS A 115 -9.38 -0.14 -6.48
C LYS A 115 -9.62 -1.64 -6.44
N ARG A 116 -8.56 -2.45 -6.50
CA ARG A 116 -8.65 -3.93 -6.39
C ARG A 116 -9.33 -4.37 -5.09
N ILE A 117 -9.02 -3.72 -3.96
CA ILE A 117 -9.69 -4.00 -2.68
C ILE A 117 -11.18 -3.63 -2.71
N ARG A 118 -11.54 -2.50 -3.34
CA ARG A 118 -12.93 -2.10 -3.50
C ARG A 118 -13.70 -3.11 -4.36
N ASP A 119 -13.10 -3.60 -5.44
CA ASP A 119 -13.68 -4.65 -6.29
C ASP A 119 -13.88 -5.95 -5.49
N MET A 120 -12.93 -6.33 -4.63
CA MET A 120 -13.09 -7.48 -3.73
C MET A 120 -14.22 -7.31 -2.71
N ILE A 121 -14.38 -6.11 -2.12
CA ILE A 121 -15.48 -5.80 -1.19
C ILE A 121 -16.84 -5.87 -1.89
N GLN A 122 -16.91 -5.49 -3.17
CA GLN A 122 -18.14 -5.57 -3.95
C GLN A 122 -18.48 -7.01 -4.38
N ASN A 123 -17.50 -7.92 -4.42
CA ASN A 123 -17.72 -9.31 -4.76
C ASN A 123 -18.35 -10.10 -3.58
N PRO A 124 -19.62 -10.55 -3.69
CA PRO A 124 -20.30 -11.22 -2.59
C PRO A 124 -19.72 -12.60 -2.25
N GLU A 125 -19.05 -13.28 -3.19
CA GLU A 125 -18.47 -14.62 -2.97
C GLU A 125 -17.23 -14.60 -2.08
N LYS A 126 -16.60 -13.43 -1.98
CA LYS A 126 -15.37 -13.19 -1.22
C LYS A 126 -15.65 -12.90 0.25
N HIS A 127 -16.82 -12.36 0.57
CA HIS A 127 -17.19 -11.95 1.93
C HIS A 127 -16.18 -10.98 2.56
N PHE A 128 -15.74 -9.97 1.79
CA PHE A 128 -14.92 -8.90 2.32
C PHE A 128 -15.82 -7.82 2.92
N TYR A 129 -15.51 -7.40 4.14
CA TYR A 129 -16.31 -6.42 4.86
C TYR A 129 -15.47 -5.21 5.26
N SER A 130 -15.96 -4.01 4.94
CA SER A 130 -15.31 -2.76 5.37
C SER A 130 -15.89 -2.30 6.70
N PHE A 131 -15.03 -2.20 7.73
CA PHE A 131 -15.42 -1.73 9.06
C PHE A 131 -14.88 -0.33 9.33
N THR A 132 -15.79 0.60 9.64
CA THR A 132 -15.50 2.02 9.90
C THR A 132 -15.03 2.26 11.33
N ASN A 133 -13.83 1.76 11.65
CA ASN A 133 -13.24 1.85 12.99
C ASN A 133 -12.99 3.29 13.48
N GLU A 134 -12.74 4.25 12.59
CA GLU A 134 -12.55 5.64 13.00
C GLU A 134 -13.84 6.27 13.53
N HIS A 135 -14.98 5.93 12.95
CA HIS A 135 -16.27 6.46 13.36
C HIS A 135 -16.96 5.63 14.43
N HIS A 136 -16.39 4.50 14.86
CA HIS A 136 -17.01 3.64 15.85
C HIS A 136 -16.54 3.98 17.27
N ARG A 137 -17.48 4.18 18.19
CA ARG A 137 -17.22 4.73 19.54
C ARG A 137 -16.21 3.93 20.35
N GLU A 138 -16.22 2.60 20.26
CA GLU A 138 -15.39 1.74 21.12
C GLU A 138 -14.03 1.40 20.50
N THR A 139 -13.87 1.60 19.19
CA THR A 139 -12.63 1.29 18.47
C THR A 139 -11.86 2.55 18.06
N TYR A 140 -12.50 3.73 18.12
CA TYR A 140 -11.83 4.99 17.90
C TYR A 140 -10.75 5.26 18.95
N ILE A 141 -9.59 5.70 18.46
CA ILE A 141 -8.47 6.09 19.31
C ILE A 141 -7.89 7.44 18.89
N GLU A 142 -7.50 8.23 19.89
CA GLU A 142 -6.76 9.47 19.69
C GLU A 142 -5.25 9.19 19.60
N GLN A 143 -4.53 10.07 18.90
CA GLN A 143 -3.07 10.02 18.80
C GLN A 143 -2.45 10.49 20.11
N LYS A 144 -1.54 9.69 20.67
CA LYS A 144 -0.81 10.04 21.90
C LYS A 144 0.28 11.08 21.59
N ARG A 145 0.67 11.85 22.60
CA ARG A 145 1.78 12.80 22.47
C ARG A 145 3.08 12.06 22.17
N GLY A 146 3.74 12.43 21.07
CA GLY A 146 5.00 11.80 20.62
C GLY A 146 4.82 10.50 19.83
N GLU A 147 3.59 10.04 19.59
CA GLU A 147 3.30 8.86 18.77
C GLU A 147 3.28 9.25 17.29
N THR A 148 3.89 8.45 16.41
CA THR A 148 3.82 8.67 14.97
C THR A 148 2.44 8.33 14.42
N SER A 149 2.12 8.78 13.20
CA SER A 149 0.86 8.38 12.55
C SER A 149 0.80 6.87 12.28
N ASN A 150 1.95 6.23 11.98
CA ASN A 150 2.03 4.79 11.77
C ASN A 150 1.75 4.02 13.07
N ASP A 151 2.44 4.37 14.17
CA ASP A 151 2.22 3.73 15.48
C ASP A 151 0.76 3.84 15.93
N ARG A 152 0.13 4.98 15.66
CA ARG A 152 -1.29 5.20 15.95
C ARG A 152 -2.18 4.30 15.10
N ASN A 153 -1.91 4.15 13.80
CA ASN A 153 -2.67 3.26 12.93
C ASN A 153 -2.52 1.80 13.35
N ASP A 154 -1.30 1.34 13.66
CA ASP A 154 -1.04 -0.01 14.15
C ASP A 154 -1.82 -0.29 15.44
N ARG A 155 -1.84 0.69 16.36
CA ARG A 155 -2.64 0.60 17.58
C ARG A 155 -4.14 0.60 17.31
N ALA A 156 -4.63 1.35 16.31
CA ALA A 156 -6.03 1.34 15.93
C ALA A 156 -6.46 -0.04 15.42
N ILE A 157 -5.59 -0.69 14.64
CA ILE A 157 -5.80 -2.05 14.14
C ILE A 157 -5.88 -3.04 15.30
N ARG A 158 -4.91 -3.02 16.23
CA ARG A 158 -4.92 -3.90 17.42
C ARG A 158 -6.18 -3.72 18.28
N VAL A 159 -6.59 -2.47 18.53
CA VAL A 159 -7.81 -2.15 19.27
C VAL A 159 -9.05 -2.70 18.56
N ALA A 160 -9.13 -2.57 17.23
CA ALA A 160 -10.24 -3.12 16.46
C ALA A 160 -10.28 -4.66 16.52
N VAL A 161 -9.13 -5.34 16.39
CA VAL A 161 -9.06 -6.81 16.50
C VAL A 161 -9.51 -7.26 17.90
N LYS A 162 -9.05 -6.58 18.95
CA LYS A 162 -9.44 -6.86 20.33
C LYS A 162 -10.95 -6.70 20.52
N TRP A 163 -11.50 -5.58 20.03
CA TRP A 163 -12.93 -5.32 20.06
C TRP A 163 -13.73 -6.39 19.35
N TYR A 164 -13.32 -6.80 18.14
CA TYR A 164 -13.99 -7.87 17.39
C TYR A 164 -13.99 -9.19 18.15
N ASN A 165 -12.85 -9.59 18.73
CA ASN A 165 -12.75 -10.80 19.54
C ASN A 165 -13.62 -10.75 20.81
N GLU A 166 -13.73 -9.59 21.47
CA GLU A 166 -14.62 -9.41 22.63
C GLU A 166 -16.10 -9.34 22.23
N HIS A 167 -16.41 -8.74 21.09
CA HIS A 167 -17.75 -8.58 20.56
C HIS A 167 -18.34 -9.92 20.11
N LEU A 168 -17.59 -10.69 19.31
CA LEU A 168 -18.05 -11.99 18.81
C LEU A 168 -18.17 -13.04 19.92
N LYS A 169 -17.38 -12.95 20.99
CA LYS A 169 -17.54 -13.80 22.19
C LYS A 169 -18.87 -13.61 22.91
N LYS A 170 -19.52 -12.45 22.77
CA LYS A 170 -20.82 -12.15 23.39
C LYS A 170 -21.99 -12.71 22.57
N THR A 171 -21.76 -13.07 21.31
CA THR A 171 -22.74 -13.75 20.48
C THR A 171 -22.81 -15.21 20.96
N GLU A 172 -23.98 -15.63 21.46
CA GLU A 172 -24.23 -17.01 21.91
C GLU A 172 -24.33 -17.97 20.72
N ASP A 173 -23.23 -18.22 20.02
CA ASP A 173 -23.09 -19.31 19.06
C ASP A 173 -22.26 -20.45 19.65
N GLU A 174 -22.62 -21.69 19.32
CA GLU A 174 -21.96 -22.92 19.82
C GLU A 174 -20.49 -23.00 19.37
N GLU A 175 -20.13 -22.36 18.26
CA GLU A 175 -18.78 -22.27 17.73
C GLU A 175 -18.23 -20.86 17.93
N LYS A 176 -17.17 -20.73 18.74
CA LYS A 176 -16.50 -19.45 19.01
C LYS A 176 -15.70 -19.00 17.79
N ILE A 177 -16.26 -18.07 17.01
CA ILE A 177 -15.55 -17.42 15.91
C ILE A 177 -14.43 -16.54 16.48
N GLN A 178 -13.22 -16.68 15.95
CA GLN A 178 -12.05 -15.87 16.32
C GLN A 178 -11.69 -14.88 15.22
N VAL A 179 -11.13 -13.73 15.58
CA VAL A 179 -10.53 -12.81 14.61
C VAL A 179 -9.02 -12.89 14.71
N ILE A 180 -8.38 -13.26 13.61
CA ILE A 180 -6.94 -13.42 13.48
C ILE A 180 -6.37 -12.17 12.85
N PHE A 181 -5.39 -11.58 13.53
CA PHE A 181 -4.64 -10.45 13.01
C PHE A 181 -3.51 -10.95 12.10
N LEU A 182 -3.45 -10.44 10.87
CA LEU A 182 -2.36 -10.74 9.93
C LEU A 182 -1.48 -9.52 9.73
N THR A 183 -0.20 -9.65 10.06
CA THR A 183 0.78 -8.58 9.91
C THR A 183 2.15 -9.14 9.59
N ASN A 184 2.87 -8.49 8.68
CA ASN A 184 4.27 -8.80 8.41
C ASN A 184 5.22 -7.94 9.25
N ASP A 185 4.72 -6.93 9.99
CA ASP A 185 5.53 -6.17 10.93
C ASP A 185 5.73 -6.96 12.24
N ARG A 186 6.99 -7.34 12.47
CA ARG A 186 7.41 -8.04 13.68
C ARG A 186 7.05 -7.29 14.97
N THR A 187 7.25 -5.98 15.00
CA THR A 187 6.98 -5.15 16.19
C THR A 187 5.49 -5.12 16.49
N ASN A 188 4.66 -5.02 15.45
CA ASN A 188 3.21 -5.01 15.60
C ASN A 188 2.68 -6.39 16.04
N LYS A 189 3.25 -7.47 15.49
CA LYS A 189 2.95 -8.85 15.91
C LYS A 189 3.30 -9.10 17.38
N GLU A 190 4.50 -8.73 17.81
CA GLU A 190 4.96 -8.91 19.20
C GLU A 190 4.01 -8.18 20.19
N LYS A 191 3.67 -6.91 19.90
CA LYS A 191 2.71 -6.14 20.70
C LYS A 191 1.31 -6.76 20.71
N ALA A 192 0.84 -7.27 19.58
CA ALA A 192 -0.45 -7.93 19.50
C ALA A 192 -0.50 -9.18 20.39
N LEU A 193 0.55 -10.00 20.38
CA LEU A 193 0.66 -11.17 21.25
C LEU A 193 0.71 -10.81 22.73
N GLU A 194 1.43 -9.76 23.11
CA GLU A 194 1.44 -9.22 24.50
C GLU A 194 0.05 -8.74 24.94
N GLU A 195 -0.73 -8.17 24.03
CA GLU A 195 -2.11 -7.73 24.27
C GLU A 195 -3.13 -8.90 24.28
N GLY A 196 -2.68 -10.14 24.05
CA GLY A 196 -3.51 -11.35 24.01
C GLY A 196 -4.28 -11.55 22.71
N ILE A 197 -3.84 -10.93 21.62
CA ILE A 197 -4.42 -11.03 20.29
C ILE A 197 -3.69 -12.13 19.50
N THR A 198 -4.44 -13.04 18.88
CA THR A 198 -3.87 -14.04 17.98
C THR A 198 -3.39 -13.35 16.69
N ALA A 199 -2.07 -13.35 16.48
CA ALA A 199 -1.44 -12.69 15.34
C ALA A 199 -0.45 -13.62 14.63
N TYR A 200 -0.49 -13.64 13.30
CA TYR A 200 0.42 -14.40 12.44
C TYR A 200 0.97 -13.54 11.31
N THR A 201 2.12 -13.94 10.77
CA THR A 201 2.57 -13.39 9.48
C THR A 201 1.75 -13.99 8.34
N CYS A 202 1.74 -13.30 7.20
CA CYS A 202 1.08 -13.80 5.99
C CYS A 202 1.66 -15.18 5.60
N GLU A 203 2.98 -15.31 5.66
CA GLU A 203 3.70 -16.56 5.37
C GLU A 203 3.30 -17.71 6.32
N GLU A 204 3.28 -17.46 7.63
CA GLU A 204 2.89 -18.46 8.63
C GLU A 204 1.46 -18.94 8.40
N TYR A 205 0.55 -18.00 8.15
CA TYR A 205 -0.85 -18.32 7.93
C TYR A 205 -1.03 -19.15 6.66
N ILE A 206 -0.40 -18.78 5.54
CA ILE A 206 -0.56 -19.49 4.26
C ILE A 206 0.06 -20.88 4.32
N LYS A 207 1.27 -21.01 4.91
CA LYS A 207 1.91 -22.33 5.11
C LYS A 207 1.08 -23.27 5.98
N SER A 208 0.23 -22.72 6.84
CA SER A 208 -0.66 -23.52 7.68
C SER A 208 -1.86 -24.11 6.93
N LEU A 209 -2.19 -23.59 5.73
CA LEU A 209 -3.33 -24.04 4.94
C LEU A 209 -3.01 -25.37 4.26
N THR A 210 -3.48 -26.46 4.86
CA THR A 210 -3.17 -27.84 4.40
C THR A 210 -3.77 -28.15 3.02
N ALA A 211 -4.84 -27.45 2.63
CA ALA A 211 -5.61 -27.76 1.44
C ALA A 211 -5.03 -27.20 0.13
N ASN A 212 -4.24 -26.11 0.20
CA ASN A 212 -3.83 -25.36 -1.00
C ASN A 212 -2.34 -24.94 -0.91
N PRO A 213 -1.40 -25.88 -1.11
CA PRO A 213 0.03 -25.58 -1.04
C PRO A 213 0.51 -24.63 -2.13
N GLU A 214 -0.20 -24.55 -3.27
CA GLU A 214 0.11 -23.66 -4.40
C GLU A 214 0.02 -22.16 -4.03
N LEU A 215 -0.68 -21.80 -2.95
CA LEU A 215 -0.75 -20.42 -2.47
C LEU A 215 0.61 -19.89 -1.99
N VAL A 216 1.51 -20.77 -1.56
CA VAL A 216 2.87 -20.40 -1.15
C VAL A 216 3.64 -19.82 -2.32
N ASP A 217 3.42 -20.32 -3.54
CA ASP A 217 4.11 -19.84 -4.75
C ASP A 217 3.66 -18.43 -5.17
N ARG A 218 2.50 -17.98 -4.69
CA ARG A 218 1.98 -16.62 -4.90
C ARG A 218 2.42 -15.62 -3.83
N LEU A 219 3.09 -16.09 -2.77
CA LEU A 219 3.59 -15.21 -1.74
C LEU A 219 4.69 -14.33 -2.33
N ALA A 220 4.47 -13.02 -2.33
CA ALA A 220 5.51 -12.09 -2.74
C ALA A 220 6.69 -12.20 -1.77
N CYS A 221 7.89 -12.43 -2.30
CA CYS A 221 9.12 -12.34 -1.54
C CYS A 221 9.37 -10.87 -1.18
N VAL A 222 8.76 -10.42 -0.09
CA VAL A 222 9.12 -9.16 0.55
C VAL A 222 10.37 -9.45 1.38
N SER A 223 11.53 -9.46 0.73
CA SER A 223 12.80 -9.50 1.47
C SER A 223 12.84 -8.26 2.36
N ASP A 224 13.05 -8.45 3.67
CA ASP A 224 13.36 -7.39 4.65
C ASP A 224 14.58 -6.53 4.21
N GLU A 225 15.32 -7.00 3.21
CA GLU A 225 16.45 -6.33 2.59
C GLU A 225 16.00 -5.56 1.33
N GLY A 226 15.71 -4.27 1.51
CA GLY A 226 16.13 -3.21 0.58
C GLY A 226 15.47 -3.16 -0.81
N LYS A 227 14.46 -3.98 -1.10
CA LYS A 227 13.52 -3.72 -2.19
C LYS A 227 12.23 -3.18 -1.60
N GLU A 228 12.36 -2.05 -0.90
CA GLU A 228 11.28 -1.08 -0.96
C GLU A 228 10.97 -0.95 -2.45
N ILE A 229 9.73 -1.24 -2.86
CA ILE A 229 9.18 -0.56 -4.03
C ILE A 229 9.56 0.90 -3.76
N GLU A 230 10.49 1.47 -4.53
CA GLU A 230 10.98 2.83 -4.37
C GLU A 230 9.82 3.80 -4.66
N GLY A 231 8.79 3.80 -3.80
CA GLY A 231 7.91 4.93 -3.54
C GLY A 231 8.66 6.01 -2.75
N GLY A 232 9.92 5.75 -2.36
CA GLY A 232 10.89 6.78 -2.06
C GLY A 232 11.11 7.61 -3.31
N LYS A 233 10.41 8.76 -3.40
CA LYS A 233 10.61 9.79 -4.42
C LYS A 233 12.08 9.86 -4.81
N ILE A 234 12.40 9.47 -6.04
CA ILE A 234 13.77 9.51 -6.54
C ILE A 234 14.21 10.97 -6.52
N ILE A 235 15.16 11.28 -5.64
CA ILE A 235 15.74 12.62 -5.56
C ILE A 235 16.83 12.69 -6.65
N PHE A 236 16.51 13.38 -7.73
CA PHE A 236 17.48 13.64 -8.80
C PHE A 236 18.59 14.58 -8.30
N PRO A 237 19.85 14.33 -8.66
CA PRO A 237 20.94 15.22 -8.30
C PRO A 237 20.76 16.61 -8.92
N GLU A 238 21.28 17.63 -8.23
CA GLU A 238 21.25 19.01 -8.72
C GLU A 238 22.11 19.16 -9.98
N HIS A 239 21.62 19.95 -10.94
CA HIS A 239 22.42 20.27 -12.13
C HIS A 239 23.55 21.24 -11.79
N ILE A 240 24.72 20.96 -12.35
CA ILE A 240 25.89 21.81 -12.21
C ILE A 240 25.63 23.16 -12.91
N PRO A 241 26.04 24.31 -12.33
CA PRO A 241 25.91 25.61 -12.98
C PRO A 241 26.63 25.67 -14.33
N LEU A 242 26.04 26.42 -15.28
CA LEU A 242 26.54 26.54 -16.65
C LEU A 242 28.02 26.92 -16.73
N SER A 243 28.51 27.77 -15.83
CA SER A 243 29.92 28.19 -15.79
C SER A 243 30.89 27.02 -15.57
N LYS A 244 30.58 26.14 -14.62
CA LYS A 244 31.37 24.94 -14.33
C LYS A 244 31.23 23.90 -15.43
N LEU A 245 30.04 23.75 -16.00
CA LEU A 245 29.78 22.82 -17.10
C LEU A 245 30.60 23.20 -18.35
N GLN A 246 30.60 24.47 -18.75
CA GLN A 246 31.41 24.95 -19.87
C GLN A 246 32.91 24.81 -19.62
N GLN A 247 33.38 25.06 -18.39
CA GLN A 247 34.78 24.84 -18.03
C GLN A 247 35.13 23.35 -18.14
N GLY A 248 34.28 22.47 -17.60
CA GLY A 248 34.48 21.02 -17.63
C GLY A 248 34.49 20.43 -19.04
N ILE A 249 33.66 20.94 -19.95
CA ILE A 249 33.68 20.58 -21.38
C ILE A 249 34.99 21.01 -22.02
N LYS A 250 35.46 22.25 -21.78
CA LYS A 250 36.74 22.73 -22.33
C LYS A 250 37.94 21.96 -21.82
N THR A 251 37.91 21.51 -20.57
CA THR A 251 38.97 20.67 -19.98
C THR A 251 38.86 19.20 -20.36
N GLY A 252 37.79 18.78 -21.04
CA GLY A 252 37.56 17.38 -21.43
C GLY A 252 37.12 16.47 -20.29
N ILE A 253 36.67 17.03 -19.17
CA ILE A 253 36.13 16.26 -18.02
C ILE A 253 34.70 15.81 -18.35
N TYR A 254 33.91 16.70 -18.94
CA TYR A 254 32.56 16.40 -19.41
C TYR A 254 32.54 16.27 -20.92
N LEU A 255 31.77 15.31 -21.40
CA LEU A 255 31.54 15.07 -22.81
C LEU A 255 30.15 15.57 -23.17
N GLN A 256 30.06 16.45 -24.17
CA GLN A 256 28.78 16.96 -24.65
C GLN A 256 28.25 16.05 -25.76
N GLY A 257 26.96 15.71 -25.71
CA GLY A 257 26.34 14.85 -26.71
C GLY A 257 24.83 14.94 -26.77
N THR A 258 24.23 14.32 -27.77
CA THR A 258 22.78 14.21 -27.91
C THR A 258 22.27 12.97 -27.17
N TYR A 259 21.33 13.15 -26.25
CA TYR A 259 20.68 12.09 -25.50
C TYR A 259 19.58 11.42 -26.33
N ARG A 260 19.56 10.09 -26.34
CA ARG A 260 18.55 9.25 -27.00
C ARG A 260 18.02 8.22 -26.01
N ALA A 261 16.82 8.48 -25.49
CA ALA A 261 16.08 7.50 -24.72
C ALA A 261 15.87 6.20 -25.53
N ASN A 262 16.05 5.04 -24.88
CA ASN A 262 15.68 3.77 -25.45
C ASN A 262 14.15 3.63 -25.45
N ARG A 263 13.58 3.07 -26.53
CA ARG A 263 12.12 2.85 -26.64
C ARG A 263 11.66 1.61 -25.88
N GLU A 264 12.56 0.66 -25.66
CA GLU A 264 12.25 -0.63 -25.05
C GLU A 264 12.51 -0.63 -23.54
N ASN A 265 13.27 0.35 -23.05
CA ASN A 265 13.67 0.42 -21.65
C ASN A 265 13.79 1.88 -21.20
N TYR A 266 12.86 2.34 -20.37
CA TYR A 266 12.87 3.72 -19.85
C TYR A 266 14.02 3.99 -18.87
N LEU A 267 14.69 2.96 -18.37
CA LEU A 267 15.88 3.08 -17.51
C LEU A 267 17.18 3.19 -18.31
N GLU A 268 17.13 3.14 -19.65
CA GLU A 268 18.32 3.17 -20.49
C GLU A 268 18.24 4.25 -21.56
N ALA A 269 19.38 4.86 -21.83
CA ALA A 269 19.55 5.78 -22.93
C ALA A 269 20.96 5.70 -23.49
N THR A 270 21.13 6.19 -24.71
CA THR A 270 22.43 6.36 -25.32
C THR A 270 22.73 7.84 -25.57
N VAL A 271 23.97 8.24 -25.38
CA VAL A 271 24.44 9.61 -25.62
C VAL A 271 25.46 9.58 -26.75
N TRP A 272 25.17 10.32 -27.81
CA TRP A 272 26.05 10.48 -28.96
C TRP A 272 26.95 11.69 -28.75
N VAL A 273 28.21 11.45 -28.44
CA VAL A 273 29.18 12.52 -28.14
C VAL A 273 29.50 13.31 -29.41
N HIS A 274 29.42 14.63 -29.31
CA HIS A 274 29.82 15.53 -30.39
C HIS A 274 31.36 15.66 -30.42
N GLY A 275 32.00 15.25 -31.52
CA GLY A 275 33.45 15.37 -31.70
C GLY A 275 33.93 14.99 -33.11
N ASP A 276 35.11 15.52 -33.49
CA ASP A 276 35.71 15.43 -34.84
C ASP A 276 36.52 14.15 -35.11
N ALA A 277 36.57 13.20 -34.17
CA ALA A 277 37.34 11.96 -34.34
C ALA A 277 36.46 10.86 -34.95
N GLU A 278 37.02 10.10 -35.89
CA GLU A 278 36.43 9.03 -36.72
C GLU A 278 35.75 7.85 -35.98
N GLU A 279 35.52 7.98 -34.67
CA GLU A 279 34.81 7.02 -33.84
C GLU A 279 33.59 7.70 -33.22
N ASN A 280 32.40 7.39 -33.74
CA ASN A 280 31.13 7.71 -33.09
C ASN A 280 31.09 7.02 -31.71
N LYS A 281 31.53 7.71 -30.66
CA LYS A 281 31.48 7.19 -29.29
C LYS A 281 30.06 7.32 -28.75
N GLU A 282 29.40 6.17 -28.67
CA GLU A 282 28.11 6.03 -28.02
C GLU A 282 28.32 5.63 -26.55
N ILE A 283 27.79 6.44 -25.63
CA ILE A 283 27.85 6.20 -24.19
C ILE A 283 26.49 5.71 -23.72
N ILE A 284 26.45 4.58 -23.03
CA ILE A 284 25.22 4.06 -22.42
C ILE A 284 25.05 4.70 -21.04
N VAL A 285 23.84 5.18 -20.77
CA VAL A 285 23.44 5.70 -19.46
C VAL A 285 22.30 4.83 -18.94
N GLN A 286 22.49 4.23 -17.76
CA GLN A 286 21.50 3.36 -17.13
C GLN A 286 21.08 3.89 -15.75
N GLY A 287 19.80 3.79 -15.44
CA GLY A 287 19.18 4.13 -14.15
C GLY A 287 18.70 5.58 -14.04
N LEU A 288 17.55 5.79 -13.41
CA LEU A 288 16.87 7.09 -13.32
C LEU A 288 17.78 8.21 -12.79
N LYS A 289 18.58 7.93 -11.76
CA LYS A 289 19.52 8.91 -11.18
C LYS A 289 20.56 9.41 -12.20
N ASN A 290 21.01 8.54 -13.09
CA ASN A 290 22.03 8.86 -14.10
C ASN A 290 21.40 9.51 -15.35
N LEU A 291 20.17 9.12 -15.72
CA LEU A 291 19.41 9.78 -16.79
C LEU A 291 19.08 11.24 -16.43
N ASN A 292 18.92 11.53 -15.14
CA ASN A 292 18.82 12.86 -14.56
C ASN A 292 17.95 13.86 -15.35
N ARG A 293 16.67 13.55 -15.50
CA ARG A 293 15.66 14.42 -16.13
C ARG A 293 15.93 14.78 -17.60
N ALA A 294 16.80 14.06 -18.30
CA ALA A 294 17.04 14.26 -19.73
C ALA A 294 15.86 13.77 -20.59
N ILE A 295 15.56 14.50 -21.67
CA ILE A 295 14.52 14.18 -22.65
C ILE A 295 15.18 13.76 -23.97
N HIS A 296 14.49 12.91 -24.75
CA HIS A 296 14.95 12.49 -26.07
C HIS A 296 15.32 13.70 -26.95
N GLU A 297 16.51 13.66 -27.55
CA GLU A 297 17.16 14.72 -28.33
C GLU A 297 17.72 15.91 -27.55
N ASP A 298 17.72 15.88 -26.21
CA ASP A 298 18.40 16.90 -25.41
C ASP A 298 19.92 16.87 -25.63
N VAL A 299 20.54 18.05 -25.57
CA VAL A 299 21.98 18.19 -25.54
C VAL A 299 22.45 18.14 -24.09
N VAL A 300 23.06 17.03 -23.72
CA VAL A 300 23.49 16.73 -22.35
C VAL A 300 25.01 16.78 -22.23
N ALA A 301 25.50 17.03 -21.02
CA ALA A 301 26.90 16.86 -20.66
C ALA A 301 27.03 15.67 -19.71
N VAL A 302 27.80 14.67 -20.11
CA VAL A 302 27.99 13.43 -19.34
C VAL A 302 29.40 13.34 -18.76
N GLU A 303 29.49 12.74 -17.58
CA GLU A 303 30.73 12.36 -16.92
C GLU A 303 30.90 10.85 -17.01
N LEU A 304 32.11 10.39 -17.36
CA LEU A 304 32.40 8.96 -17.43
C LEU A 304 32.62 8.40 -16.03
N LEU A 305 31.86 7.36 -15.69
CA LEU A 305 32.07 6.58 -14.48
C LEU A 305 33.37 5.77 -14.56
N ALA A 306 33.83 5.29 -13.40
CA ALA A 306 34.99 4.40 -13.32
C ALA A 306 34.74 3.12 -14.13
N LYS A 307 35.81 2.53 -14.68
CA LYS A 307 35.70 1.32 -15.53
C LYS A 307 35.04 0.14 -14.85
N ASP A 308 35.11 0.08 -13.53
CA ASP A 308 34.51 -0.98 -12.71
C ASP A 308 32.97 -0.89 -12.68
N GLU A 309 32.41 0.27 -13.04
CA GLU A 309 30.97 0.56 -13.07
C GLU A 309 30.40 0.54 -14.50
N TRP A 310 31.18 0.11 -15.48
CA TRP A 310 30.72 0.04 -16.87
C TRP A 310 29.77 -1.13 -17.07
N VAL A 311 28.66 -0.87 -17.75
CA VAL A 311 27.57 -1.83 -17.95
C VAL A 311 27.36 -2.11 -19.43
N ALA A 312 26.88 -3.31 -19.73
CA ALA A 312 26.44 -3.73 -21.06
C ALA A 312 24.94 -3.45 -21.27
N PRO A 313 24.46 -3.32 -22.52
CA PRO A 313 23.03 -3.18 -22.81
C PRO A 313 22.19 -4.28 -22.16
N SER A 314 21.06 -3.91 -21.53
CA SER A 314 20.11 -4.86 -20.97
C SER A 314 19.22 -5.47 -22.07
N SER A 315 18.81 -6.72 -21.87
CA SER A 315 17.79 -7.40 -22.70
C SER A 315 16.37 -7.29 -22.14
N VAL A 316 16.19 -6.56 -21.04
CA VAL A 316 14.92 -6.42 -20.34
C VAL A 316 14.09 -5.29 -20.96
N VAL A 317 12.88 -5.63 -21.40
CA VAL A 317 11.90 -4.65 -21.88
C VAL A 317 11.11 -4.12 -20.68
N LEU A 318 11.17 -2.81 -20.46
CA LEU A 318 10.50 -2.12 -19.37
C LEU A 318 9.64 -0.99 -19.94
N GLN A 319 8.35 -0.98 -19.59
CA GLN A 319 7.43 0.11 -19.90
C GLN A 319 7.18 0.94 -18.65
N ASP A 320 7.08 2.26 -18.84
CA ASP A 320 6.64 3.18 -17.79
C ASP A 320 5.11 3.21 -17.79
N ASP A 321 4.50 2.41 -16.92
CA ASP A 321 3.06 2.47 -16.65
C ASP A 321 2.78 3.71 -15.80
N GLY A 322 2.84 4.89 -16.44
CA GLY A 322 2.70 6.19 -15.79
C GLY A 322 1.53 6.17 -14.80
N GLN A 323 1.84 6.45 -13.53
CA GLN A 323 0.79 6.65 -12.53
C GLN A 323 0.05 7.94 -12.89
N ASN A 324 -1.18 7.84 -13.39
CA ASN A 324 -2.04 8.99 -13.61
C ASN A 324 -2.33 9.68 -12.26
N GLU A 325 -1.50 10.64 -11.88
CA GLU A 325 -1.70 11.46 -10.68
C GLU A 325 -3.03 12.25 -10.74
N GLU A 326 -3.55 12.52 -11.95
CA GLU A 326 -4.81 13.24 -12.17
C GLU A 326 -6.06 12.48 -11.69
N ASP A 327 -6.04 11.15 -11.65
CA ASP A 327 -7.16 10.34 -11.17
C ASP A 327 -7.24 10.34 -9.64
N ILE A 328 -6.11 10.51 -8.95
CA ILE A 328 -6.03 10.56 -7.49
C ILE A 328 -6.59 11.91 -6.97
N GLU A 329 -6.26 13.03 -7.62
CA GLU A 329 -6.70 14.36 -7.19
C GLU A 329 -8.21 14.59 -7.38
N ASN A 330 -8.79 14.11 -8.47
CA ASN A 330 -10.23 14.29 -8.76
C ASN A 330 -11.15 13.49 -7.82
N GLU A 331 -10.68 12.39 -7.24
CA GLU A 331 -11.45 11.60 -6.25
C GLU A 331 -11.29 12.13 -4.81
N GLU A 332 -10.15 12.75 -4.47
CA GLU A 332 -9.97 13.40 -3.17
C GLU A 332 -10.90 14.61 -2.99
N GLU A 333 -11.18 15.38 -4.05
CA GLU A 333 -12.11 16.50 -3.98
C GLU A 333 -13.57 16.05 -3.81
N LYS A 334 -13.98 14.94 -4.44
CA LYS A 334 -15.38 14.48 -4.41
C LYS A 334 -15.82 13.91 -3.07
N GLU A 335 -14.92 13.27 -2.31
CA GLU A 335 -15.26 12.74 -0.97
C GLU A 335 -14.92 13.69 0.18
N ASN A 336 -14.02 14.68 0.01
CA ASN A 336 -13.84 15.73 1.03
C ASN A 336 -15.02 16.73 1.10
N ILE A 337 -16.01 16.60 0.22
CA ILE A 337 -17.24 17.38 0.17
C ILE A 337 -18.41 16.66 0.88
N VAL A 338 -18.26 15.39 1.30
CA VAL A 338 -19.33 14.60 1.94
C VAL A 338 -19.10 14.43 3.44
#